data_AF-A0A2N2J9W9-F1
#
_entry.id   AF-A0A2N2J9W9-F1
#
_cell.length_a   1.000
_cell.length_b   1.000
_cell.length_c   1.000
_cell.angle_alpha   90.00
_cell.angle_beta   90.00
_cell.angle_gamma   90.00
#
_symmetry.space_group_name_H-M   'P 1'
#
loop_
_entity.id
_entity.type
_entity.pdbx_description
1 polymer ?
#
loop_
_entity_poly.entity_id
_entity_poly.type
_entity_poly.pdbx_seq_one_letter_code
_entity_poly.pdbx_strand_id
1 'polypeptide(L)'
;MEFVLFGLVAVAVVLAVGSHQSQAWIQAMTALARQHEGLEVVRGGVFKSASVTGTVDDVPVTVDTFTRSHGKSSTTYSRVAVEIELPAALRVGREGFGTSLTKVFMGDDIEVGDHDFDAALTLRGAEPATVVAHLDAATRQALRSAIEVHRAELDAGTLKLVVVGRAKLPVLEGLIDAGLDVARAARATSGSVAERLERIAFDDPVPGVQRRAFELLMSRVNRGGAERIARRALETGDPAMAVLAAEVLRDEAAVAALHAVVASSRAPNGALARALELLAELGRPPAEPAVQPLTEALDEAVRASAARCLGAIGGAAAQARLVELLGDEPTIGVAAADALGRCGDLATVEPLLARTKGVFGSSELKRAAGAAIKAIQARGAGSAGQLSLVEHDGGGGLALVAEGDPEVVP
;
A
#
# COMPACT_ATOMS: atom_id res chain seq x y z
N MET A 1 -66.83 27.63 -12.15
CA MET A 1 -65.98 28.83 -12.03
C MET A 1 -64.91 28.68 -10.94
N GLU A 2 -65.24 28.06 -9.79
CA GLU A 2 -64.30 27.83 -8.67
C GLU A 2 -63.09 26.94 -8.98
N PHE A 3 -63.24 25.87 -9.78
CA PHE A 3 -62.12 24.97 -10.13
C PHE A 3 -61.04 25.63 -11.02
N VAL A 4 -61.44 26.56 -11.89
CA VAL A 4 -60.50 27.32 -12.74
C VAL A 4 -59.74 28.36 -11.91
N LEU A 5 -60.42 28.96 -10.92
CA LEU A 5 -59.82 29.91 -9.97
C LEU A 5 -58.80 29.21 -9.06
N PHE A 6 -59.11 28.01 -8.55
CA PHE A 6 -58.17 27.20 -7.77
C PHE A 6 -56.93 26.79 -8.58
N GLY A 7 -57.09 26.42 -9.85
CA GLY A 7 -55.98 26.12 -10.76
C GLY A 7 -55.08 27.33 -11.01
N LEU A 8 -55.67 28.51 -11.24
CA LEU A 8 -54.92 29.77 -11.43
C LEU A 8 -54.19 30.21 -10.17
N VAL A 9 -54.81 30.07 -8.99
CA VAL A 9 -54.16 30.39 -7.71
C VAL A 9 -53.03 29.40 -7.41
N ALA A 10 -53.21 28.10 -7.67
CA ALA A 10 -52.13 27.12 -7.50
C ALA A 10 -50.95 27.40 -8.44
N VAL A 11 -51.22 27.71 -9.71
CA VAL A 11 -50.18 28.11 -10.68
C VAL A 11 -49.51 29.42 -10.24
N ALA A 12 -50.28 30.42 -9.80
CA ALA A 12 -49.73 31.69 -9.30
C ALA A 12 -48.89 31.51 -8.03
N VAL A 13 -49.27 30.62 -7.10
CA VAL A 13 -48.49 30.29 -5.91
C VAL A 13 -47.22 29.54 -6.28
N VAL A 14 -47.27 28.58 -7.21
CA VAL A 14 -46.08 27.88 -7.72
C VAL A 14 -45.13 28.85 -8.42
N LEU A 15 -45.65 29.76 -9.25
CA LEU A 15 -44.88 30.81 -9.90
C LEU A 15 -44.33 31.83 -8.89
N ALA A 16 -45.11 32.21 -7.87
CA ALA A 16 -44.69 33.13 -6.81
C ALA A 16 -43.59 32.51 -5.93
N VAL A 17 -43.75 31.26 -5.48
CA VAL A 17 -42.73 30.52 -4.71
C VAL A 17 -41.47 30.29 -5.56
N GLY A 18 -41.64 29.95 -6.86
CA GLY A 18 -40.53 29.85 -7.81
C GLY A 18 -39.80 31.18 -8.01
N SER A 19 -40.53 32.29 -8.11
CA SER A 19 -39.96 33.64 -8.24
C SER A 19 -39.27 34.11 -6.96
N HIS A 20 -39.82 33.82 -5.78
CA HIS A 20 -39.26 34.18 -4.48
C HIS A 20 -37.96 33.39 -4.19
N GLN A 21 -37.94 32.08 -4.47
CA GLN A 21 -36.71 31.29 -4.38
C GLN A 21 -35.65 31.76 -5.39
N SER A 22 -36.07 32.25 -6.55
CA SER A 22 -35.17 32.88 -7.52
C SER A 22 -34.59 34.20 -6.99
N GLN A 23 -35.38 35.01 -6.29
CA GLN A 23 -34.92 36.27 -5.68
C GLN A 23 -33.92 36.03 -4.54
N ALA A 24 -34.22 35.09 -3.63
CA ALA A 24 -33.31 34.74 -2.53
C ALA A 24 -31.95 34.23 -3.05
N TRP A 25 -31.95 33.45 -4.13
CA TRP A 25 -30.73 33.00 -4.79
C TRP A 25 -29.94 34.16 -5.41
N ILE A 26 -30.60 35.08 -6.12
CA ILE A 26 -29.95 36.27 -6.70
C ILE A 26 -29.34 37.14 -5.59
N GLN A 27 -30.03 37.30 -4.46
CA GLN A 27 -29.51 38.02 -3.30
C GLN A 27 -28.26 37.33 -2.73
N ALA A 28 -28.27 36.01 -2.60
CA ALA A 28 -27.09 35.25 -2.17
C ALA A 28 -25.91 35.41 -3.13
N MET A 29 -26.12 35.30 -4.45
CA MET A 29 -25.07 35.54 -5.46
C MET A 29 -24.51 36.96 -5.37
N THR A 30 -25.38 37.96 -5.18
CA THR A 30 -24.97 39.36 -5.05
C THR A 30 -24.20 39.61 -3.75
N ALA A 31 -24.56 38.92 -2.66
CA ALA A 31 -23.83 38.99 -1.39
C ALA A 31 -22.44 38.35 -1.51
N LEU A 32 -22.33 37.15 -2.11
CA LEU A 32 -21.05 36.49 -2.36
C LEU A 32 -20.09 37.37 -3.16
N ALA A 33 -20.55 37.95 -4.27
CA ALA A 33 -19.74 38.86 -5.09
C ALA A 33 -19.30 40.14 -4.36
N ARG A 34 -20.01 40.55 -3.30
CA ARG A 34 -19.61 41.68 -2.45
C ARG A 34 -18.61 41.30 -1.37
N GLN A 35 -18.68 40.06 -0.89
CA GLN A 35 -17.83 39.56 0.21
C GLN A 35 -16.48 39.07 -0.29
N HIS A 36 -16.40 38.57 -1.52
CA HIS A 36 -15.16 38.12 -2.14
C HIS A 36 -14.78 39.04 -3.30
N GLU A 37 -13.70 39.79 -3.13
CA GLU A 37 -13.13 40.60 -4.20
C GLU A 37 -12.73 39.70 -5.38
N GLY A 38 -13.09 40.09 -6.60
CA GLY A 38 -12.81 39.34 -7.82
C GLY A 38 -13.92 38.38 -8.27
N LEU A 39 -15.01 38.24 -7.49
CA LEU A 39 -16.20 37.50 -7.93
C LEU A 39 -17.23 38.42 -8.59
N GLU A 40 -17.74 38.03 -9.75
CA GLU A 40 -18.76 38.76 -10.50
C GLU A 40 -20.05 37.96 -10.67
N VAL A 41 -21.19 38.64 -10.54
CA VAL A 41 -22.51 38.03 -10.75
C VAL A 41 -22.80 37.93 -12.24
N VAL A 42 -22.94 36.70 -12.73
CA VAL A 42 -23.46 36.42 -14.07
C VAL A 42 -24.98 36.26 -13.97
N ARG A 43 -25.71 37.20 -14.58
CA ARG A 43 -27.17 37.14 -14.59
C ARG A 43 -27.66 35.96 -15.43
N GLY A 44 -28.54 35.17 -14.84
CA GLY A 44 -29.22 34.09 -15.51
C GLY A 44 -30.21 34.58 -16.58
N GLY A 45 -30.47 33.74 -17.58
CA GLY A 45 -31.52 33.96 -18.58
C GLY A 45 -32.82 33.22 -18.23
N VAL A 46 -33.77 33.16 -19.16
CA VAL A 46 -35.09 32.50 -18.96
C VAL A 46 -34.97 31.03 -18.50
N PHE A 47 -33.87 30.35 -18.85
CA PHE A 47 -33.63 28.94 -18.54
C PHE A 47 -32.38 28.67 -17.67
N LYS A 48 -31.68 29.72 -17.20
CA LYS A 48 -30.47 29.58 -16.39
C LYS A 48 -30.59 30.40 -15.12
N SER A 49 -30.24 29.83 -13.97
CA SER A 49 -30.15 30.60 -12.73
C SER A 49 -29.01 31.63 -12.82
N ALA A 50 -29.07 32.68 -11.99
CA ALA A 50 -27.89 33.49 -11.75
C ALA A 50 -26.73 32.62 -11.20
N SER A 51 -25.50 33.01 -11.49
CA SER A 51 -24.30 32.37 -10.97
C SER A 51 -23.28 33.44 -10.58
N VAL A 52 -22.24 33.05 -9.88
CA VAL A 52 -21.08 33.88 -9.58
C VAL A 52 -19.85 33.20 -10.16
N THR A 53 -18.97 33.95 -10.79
CA THR A 53 -17.70 33.43 -11.31
C THR A 53 -16.62 34.49 -11.17
N GLY A 54 -15.38 34.07 -11.07
CA GLY A 54 -14.25 34.97 -10.96
C GLY A 54 -13.09 34.30 -10.26
N THR A 55 -12.21 35.10 -9.68
CA THR A 55 -11.02 34.62 -8.99
C THR A 55 -11.01 35.14 -7.56
N VAL A 56 -10.76 34.27 -6.60
CA VAL A 56 -10.53 34.62 -5.18
C VAL A 56 -9.13 34.12 -4.82
N ASP A 57 -8.24 34.98 -4.33
CA ASP A 57 -6.83 34.64 -4.08
C ASP A 57 -6.12 34.01 -5.29
N ASP A 58 -6.37 34.55 -6.49
CA ASP A 58 -5.93 34.00 -7.79
C ASP A 58 -6.44 32.57 -8.08
N VAL A 59 -7.43 32.07 -7.34
CA VAL A 59 -8.06 30.76 -7.55
C VAL A 59 -9.37 30.97 -8.31
N PRO A 60 -9.55 30.37 -9.50
CA PRO A 60 -10.82 30.41 -10.20
C PRO A 60 -11.93 29.72 -9.39
N VAL A 61 -13.01 30.45 -9.13
CA VAL A 61 -14.17 29.98 -8.38
C VAL A 61 -15.43 30.22 -9.21
N THR A 62 -16.28 29.21 -9.30
CA THR A 62 -17.61 29.32 -9.91
C THR A 62 -18.67 28.77 -8.97
N VAL A 63 -19.72 29.55 -8.72
CA VAL A 63 -20.89 29.15 -7.95
C VAL A 63 -22.12 29.17 -8.85
N ASP A 64 -22.72 28.00 -9.08
CA ASP A 64 -23.88 27.86 -9.95
C ASP A 64 -24.91 26.84 -9.42
N THR A 65 -25.99 26.67 -10.19
CA THR A 65 -26.91 25.55 -9.96
C THR A 65 -27.03 24.70 -11.21
N PHE A 66 -27.23 23.41 -11.00
CA PHE A 66 -27.53 22.47 -12.07
C PHE A 66 -28.66 21.52 -11.65
N THR A 67 -29.42 21.02 -12.61
CA THR A 67 -30.54 20.10 -12.36
C THR A 67 -30.24 18.75 -12.97
N ARG A 68 -30.32 17.67 -12.17
CA ARG A 68 -30.18 16.29 -12.64
C ARG A 68 -31.56 15.63 -12.73
N SER A 69 -31.88 15.05 -13.89
CA SER A 69 -33.10 14.27 -14.09
C SER A 69 -32.89 12.81 -13.69
N HIS A 70 -33.82 12.26 -12.93
CA HIS A 70 -33.92 10.86 -12.53
C HIS A 70 -35.21 10.26 -13.11
N GLY A 71 -35.35 10.36 -14.44
CA GLY A 71 -36.51 9.85 -15.17
C GLY A 71 -37.76 10.70 -14.93
N LYS A 72 -38.52 10.40 -13.85
CA LYS A 72 -39.79 11.09 -13.51
C LYS A 72 -39.63 12.24 -12.52
N SER A 73 -38.45 12.41 -11.93
CA SER A 73 -38.15 13.51 -11.01
C SER A 73 -36.90 14.25 -11.46
N SER A 74 -36.75 15.49 -11.01
CA SER A 74 -35.53 16.27 -11.21
C SER A 74 -35.11 16.91 -9.90
N THR A 75 -33.82 16.88 -9.60
CA THR A 75 -33.26 17.49 -8.40
C THR A 75 -32.32 18.61 -8.80
N THR A 76 -32.54 19.80 -8.25
CA THR A 76 -31.62 20.93 -8.42
C THR A 76 -30.55 20.87 -7.34
N TYR A 77 -29.32 21.18 -7.71
CA TYR A 77 -28.15 21.21 -6.84
C TYR A 77 -27.48 22.57 -6.96
N SER A 78 -26.93 23.05 -5.84
CA SER A 78 -25.96 24.14 -5.84
C SER A 78 -24.56 23.56 -5.91
N ARG A 79 -23.70 24.18 -6.68
CA ARG A 79 -22.32 23.75 -6.85
C ARG A 79 -21.39 24.93 -6.63
N VAL A 80 -20.34 24.69 -5.86
CA VAL A 80 -19.14 25.51 -5.83
C VAL A 80 -18.06 24.70 -6.54
N ALA A 81 -17.48 25.26 -7.59
CA ALA A 81 -16.38 24.68 -8.34
C ALA A 81 -15.15 25.56 -8.13
N VAL A 82 -14.08 24.96 -7.61
CA VAL A 82 -12.80 25.63 -7.35
C VAL A 82 -11.73 24.94 -8.19
N GLU A 83 -11.06 25.68 -9.06
CA GLU A 83 -9.93 25.14 -9.84
C GLU A 83 -8.69 25.09 -8.96
N ILE A 84 -8.16 23.89 -8.74
CA ILE A 84 -7.02 23.64 -7.85
C ILE A 84 -5.82 23.11 -8.62
N GLU A 85 -4.62 23.49 -8.18
CA GLU A 85 -3.36 23.06 -8.78
C GLU A 85 -2.97 21.64 -8.35
N LEU A 86 -3.80 20.68 -8.73
CA LEU A 86 -3.52 19.25 -8.64
C LEU A 86 -3.40 18.65 -10.03
N PRO A 87 -2.78 17.45 -10.17
CA PRO A 87 -2.60 16.83 -11.48
C PRO A 87 -3.94 16.71 -12.21
N ALA A 88 -4.01 17.22 -13.44
CA ALA A 88 -5.29 17.31 -14.16
C ALA A 88 -5.98 15.95 -14.36
N ALA A 89 -5.22 14.85 -14.42
CA ALA A 89 -5.77 13.51 -14.56
C ALA A 89 -6.22 12.90 -13.21
N LEU A 90 -5.90 13.52 -12.08
CA LEU A 90 -6.27 13.05 -10.75
C LEU A 90 -7.78 13.20 -10.54
N ARG A 91 -8.38 12.10 -10.10
CA ARG A 91 -9.74 12.03 -9.60
C ARG A 91 -9.72 11.60 -8.15
N VAL A 92 -10.52 12.27 -7.34
CA VAL A 92 -10.67 11.96 -5.92
C VAL A 92 -12.14 11.92 -5.56
N GLY A 93 -12.54 10.85 -4.88
CA GLY A 93 -13.88 10.67 -4.37
C GLY A 93 -13.87 9.87 -3.08
N ARG A 94 -15.04 9.69 -2.49
CA ARG A 94 -15.22 8.96 -1.23
C ARG A 94 -15.26 7.45 -1.45
N GLU A 95 -14.71 6.68 -0.53
CA GLU A 95 -14.77 5.21 -0.62
C GLU A 95 -16.24 4.72 -0.65
N GLY A 96 -16.58 3.82 -1.60
CA GLY A 96 -17.91 3.19 -1.70
C GLY A 96 -18.92 3.78 -2.68
N PHE A 97 -18.59 4.85 -3.42
CA PHE A 97 -19.51 5.45 -4.41
C PHE A 97 -19.63 4.68 -5.75
N GLY A 98 -18.87 3.58 -5.91
CA GLY A 98 -18.93 2.71 -7.09
C GLY A 98 -19.62 1.38 -6.80
N THR A 99 -20.63 1.02 -7.59
CA THR A 99 -21.13 -0.37 -7.67
C THR A 99 -19.98 -1.34 -7.94
N SER A 100 -20.07 -2.59 -7.46
CA SER A 100 -18.99 -3.59 -7.58
C SER A 100 -18.49 -3.83 -9.02
N LEU A 101 -19.31 -3.51 -10.03
CA LEU A 101 -18.91 -3.55 -11.44
C LEU A 101 -17.99 -2.39 -11.85
N THR A 102 -18.17 -1.18 -11.29
CA THR A 102 -17.31 -0.01 -11.55
C THR A 102 -15.90 -0.16 -10.97
N LYS A 103 -15.72 -0.94 -9.89
CA LYS A 103 -14.39 -1.20 -9.31
C LYS A 103 -13.48 -2.01 -10.26
N VAL A 104 -14.05 -2.90 -11.08
CA VAL A 104 -13.29 -3.80 -11.98
C VAL A 104 -12.81 -3.09 -13.26
N PHE A 105 -13.45 -2.00 -13.67
CA PHE A 105 -13.14 -1.29 -14.93
C PHE A 105 -12.32 0.00 -14.76
N MET A 106 -12.04 0.43 -13.52
CA MET A 106 -11.53 1.77 -13.23
C MET A 106 -10.20 1.78 -12.48
N GLY A 107 -9.17 1.08 -12.97
CA GLY A 107 -7.76 1.23 -12.54
C GLY A 107 -7.44 0.92 -11.07
N ASP A 108 -6.16 0.85 -10.76
CA ASP A 108 -5.67 0.64 -9.39
C ASP A 108 -5.81 1.92 -8.57
N ASP A 109 -6.24 1.77 -7.31
CA ASP A 109 -6.32 2.88 -6.35
C ASP A 109 -4.90 3.31 -5.96
N ILE A 110 -4.64 4.61 -5.89
CA ILE A 110 -3.31 5.14 -5.57
C ILE A 110 -3.19 5.28 -4.06
N GLU A 111 -2.41 4.42 -3.44
CA GLU A 111 -2.07 4.54 -2.01
C GLU A 111 -0.99 5.60 -1.77
N VAL A 112 -1.26 6.51 -0.84
CA VAL A 112 -0.34 7.56 -0.39
C VAL A 112 0.48 7.10 0.82
N GLY A 113 -0.01 6.10 1.56
CA GLY A 113 0.64 5.57 2.76
C GLY A 113 0.09 6.17 4.07
N ASP A 114 -1.02 6.88 4.01
CA ASP A 114 -1.75 7.41 5.16
C ASP A 114 -3.04 6.60 5.30
N HIS A 115 -3.04 5.63 6.23
CA HIS A 115 -4.13 4.66 6.35
C HIS A 115 -5.51 5.31 6.49
N ASP A 116 -5.63 6.40 7.26
CA ASP A 116 -6.92 7.05 7.47
C ASP A 116 -7.37 7.82 6.23
N PHE A 117 -6.43 8.39 5.49
CA PHE A 117 -6.70 9.08 4.24
C PHE A 117 -7.05 8.07 3.12
N ASP A 118 -6.25 7.02 2.97
CA ASP A 118 -6.40 5.97 1.96
C ASP A 118 -7.68 5.14 2.20
N ALA A 119 -8.12 4.97 3.45
CA ALA A 119 -9.41 4.36 3.77
C ALA A 119 -10.60 5.31 3.53
N ALA A 120 -10.42 6.62 3.66
CA ALA A 120 -11.51 7.57 3.47
C ALA A 120 -11.78 7.86 1.98
N LEU A 121 -10.71 7.86 1.17
CA LEU A 121 -10.70 8.43 -0.17
C LEU A 121 -10.12 7.46 -1.19
N THR A 122 -10.67 7.52 -2.40
CA THR A 122 -10.17 6.80 -3.57
C THR A 122 -9.47 7.79 -4.51
N LEU A 123 -8.22 7.50 -4.89
CA LEU A 123 -7.36 8.34 -5.73
C LEU A 123 -7.03 7.63 -7.05
N ARG A 124 -7.31 8.27 -8.20
CA ARG A 124 -7.14 7.61 -9.51
C ARG A 124 -6.73 8.54 -10.64
N GLY A 125 -6.28 7.95 -11.75
CA GLY A 125 -6.16 8.61 -13.05
C GLY A 125 -4.87 9.39 -13.28
N ALA A 126 -4.06 9.59 -12.25
CA ALA A 126 -2.75 10.24 -12.35
C ALA A 126 -1.60 9.30 -11.97
N GLU A 127 -0.39 9.69 -12.33
CA GLU A 127 0.81 8.93 -12.03
C GLU A 127 1.14 9.01 -10.52
N PRO A 128 1.39 7.88 -9.81
CA PRO A 128 1.46 7.84 -8.35
C PRO A 128 2.43 8.82 -7.71
N ALA A 129 3.64 8.98 -8.25
CA ALA A 129 4.63 9.88 -7.66
C ALA A 129 4.24 11.35 -7.83
N THR A 130 3.64 11.70 -8.96
CA THR A 130 3.08 13.04 -9.17
C THR A 130 1.94 13.31 -8.18
N VAL A 131 1.09 12.32 -7.90
CA VAL A 131 0.02 12.45 -6.90
C VAL A 131 0.58 12.65 -5.50
N VAL A 132 1.44 11.74 -5.03
CA VAL A 132 2.05 11.82 -3.69
C VAL A 132 2.83 13.12 -3.52
N ALA A 133 3.53 13.59 -4.56
CA ALA A 133 4.26 14.86 -4.52
C ALA A 133 3.38 16.11 -4.31
N HIS A 134 2.08 16.04 -4.63
CA HIS A 134 1.13 17.14 -4.39
C HIS A 134 0.29 16.94 -3.13
N LEU A 135 0.37 15.78 -2.49
CA LEU A 135 -0.42 15.43 -1.30
C LEU A 135 0.46 15.44 -0.06
N ASP A 136 1.02 16.60 0.27
CA ASP A 136 1.65 16.82 1.57
C ASP A 136 0.63 16.78 2.72
N ALA A 137 1.09 16.82 3.97
CA ALA A 137 0.21 16.68 5.14
C ALA A 137 -0.94 17.71 5.15
N ALA A 138 -0.65 18.97 4.81
CA ALA A 138 -1.65 20.03 4.77
C ALA A 138 -2.69 19.80 3.66
N THR A 139 -2.25 19.41 2.47
CA THR A 139 -3.13 19.15 1.33
C THR A 139 -4.00 17.93 1.58
N ARG A 140 -3.44 16.85 2.15
CA ARG A 140 -4.22 15.67 2.55
C ARG A 140 -5.31 16.02 3.56
N GLN A 141 -4.97 16.79 4.59
CA GLN A 141 -5.93 17.21 5.61
C GLN A 141 -7.06 18.08 5.01
N ALA A 142 -6.71 19.08 4.22
CA ALA A 142 -7.69 19.96 3.57
C ALA A 142 -8.62 19.19 2.64
N LEU A 143 -8.05 18.30 1.80
CA LEU A 143 -8.81 17.51 0.83
C LEU A 143 -9.75 16.52 1.54
N ARG A 144 -9.28 15.84 2.58
CA ARG A 144 -10.11 14.96 3.41
C ARG A 144 -11.28 15.71 4.03
N SER A 145 -11.02 16.87 4.66
CA SER A 145 -12.06 17.71 5.25
C SER A 145 -13.12 18.11 4.21
N ALA A 146 -12.69 18.60 3.05
CA ALA A 146 -13.60 18.99 1.97
C ALA A 146 -14.49 17.83 1.49
N ILE A 147 -13.94 16.63 1.35
CA ILE A 147 -14.69 15.46 0.85
C ILE A 147 -15.58 14.86 1.94
N GLU A 148 -15.09 14.75 3.17
CA GLU A 148 -15.84 14.12 4.25
C GLU A 148 -17.01 14.99 4.75
N VAL A 149 -16.78 16.29 4.89
CA VAL A 149 -17.76 17.25 5.43
C VAL A 149 -18.71 17.74 4.34
N HIS A 150 -18.16 18.11 3.17
CA HIS A 150 -18.92 18.80 2.13
C HIS A 150 -19.24 17.95 0.91
N ARG A 151 -18.91 16.64 0.94
CA ARG A 151 -19.12 15.70 -0.18
C ARG A 151 -18.50 16.22 -1.47
N ALA A 152 -17.34 16.86 -1.37
CA ALA A 152 -16.60 17.32 -2.52
C ALA A 152 -16.15 16.14 -3.40
N GLU A 153 -16.00 16.40 -4.70
CA GLU A 153 -15.40 15.50 -5.67
C GLU A 153 -14.32 16.27 -6.44
N LEU A 154 -13.14 15.69 -6.61
CA LEU A 154 -12.10 16.26 -7.49
C LEU A 154 -12.13 15.54 -8.83
N ASP A 155 -12.28 16.29 -9.91
CA ASP A 155 -12.20 15.78 -11.27
C ASP A 155 -11.67 16.86 -12.21
N ALA A 156 -10.67 16.49 -13.02
CA ALA A 156 -10.04 17.38 -13.99
C ALA A 156 -9.46 18.67 -13.38
N GLY A 157 -8.79 18.56 -12.22
CA GLY A 157 -8.23 19.72 -11.50
C GLY A 157 -9.30 20.66 -10.89
N THR A 158 -10.58 20.30 -10.95
CA THR A 158 -11.66 21.09 -10.35
C THR A 158 -12.26 20.37 -9.15
N LEU A 159 -12.18 20.99 -7.98
CA LEU A 159 -12.87 20.54 -6.78
C LEU A 159 -14.33 21.02 -6.83
N LYS A 160 -15.27 20.09 -6.92
CA LYS A 160 -16.70 20.35 -7.02
C LYS A 160 -17.35 20.00 -5.68
N LEU A 161 -17.86 21.00 -4.98
CA LEU A 161 -18.62 20.83 -3.75
C LEU A 161 -20.10 21.03 -4.05
N VAL A 162 -20.93 20.04 -3.72
CA VAL A 162 -22.32 19.99 -4.19
C VAL A 162 -23.29 19.78 -3.03
N VAL A 163 -24.33 20.62 -2.98
CA VAL A 163 -25.42 20.51 -2.00
C VAL A 163 -26.76 20.42 -2.71
N VAL A 164 -27.66 19.59 -2.17
CA VAL A 164 -29.02 19.42 -2.71
C VAL A 164 -29.83 20.71 -2.49
N GLY A 165 -30.51 21.15 -3.55
CA GLY A 165 -31.32 22.35 -3.56
C GLY A 165 -30.50 23.62 -3.79
N ARG A 166 -31.16 24.78 -3.63
CA ARG A 166 -30.51 26.09 -3.64
C ARG A 166 -29.97 26.38 -2.24
N ALA A 167 -28.65 26.33 -2.09
CA ALA A 167 -27.98 26.54 -0.83
C ALA A 167 -28.12 28.01 -0.38
N LYS A 168 -28.19 28.21 0.94
CA LYS A 168 -28.19 29.54 1.55
C LYS A 168 -26.77 30.10 1.58
N LEU A 169 -26.66 31.42 1.70
CA LEU A 169 -25.37 32.13 1.72
C LEU A 169 -24.34 31.51 2.69
N PRO A 170 -24.64 31.21 3.97
CA PRO A 170 -23.62 30.67 4.88
C PRO A 170 -23.11 29.27 4.49
N VAL A 171 -23.95 28.49 3.79
CA VAL A 171 -23.53 27.19 3.27
C VAL A 171 -22.59 27.40 2.08
N LEU A 172 -22.91 28.32 1.18
CA LEU A 172 -22.07 28.62 0.02
C LEU A 172 -20.70 29.20 0.43
N GLU A 173 -20.67 30.09 1.41
CA GLU A 173 -19.43 30.63 2.00
C GLU A 173 -18.55 29.48 2.52
N GLY A 174 -19.11 28.59 3.35
CA GLY A 174 -18.35 27.44 3.86
C GLY A 174 -17.84 26.49 2.78
N LEU A 175 -18.57 26.34 1.66
CA LEU A 175 -18.10 25.55 0.51
C LEU A 175 -16.96 26.24 -0.25
N ILE A 176 -17.02 27.57 -0.42
CA ILE A 176 -15.95 28.35 -1.04
C ILE A 176 -14.69 28.28 -0.16
N ASP A 177 -14.83 28.54 1.14
CA ASP A 177 -13.73 28.50 2.09
C ASP A 177 -13.04 27.13 2.10
N ALA A 178 -13.81 26.04 2.16
CA ALA A 178 -13.28 24.68 2.09
C ALA A 178 -12.52 24.41 0.78
N GLY A 179 -13.00 24.92 -0.36
CA GLY A 179 -12.30 24.76 -1.63
C GLY A 179 -11.03 25.61 -1.73
N LEU A 180 -11.06 26.84 -1.21
CA LEU A 180 -9.90 27.72 -1.15
C LEU A 180 -8.83 27.20 -0.18
N ASP A 181 -9.20 26.55 0.92
CA ASP A 181 -8.27 25.88 1.83
C ASP A 181 -7.47 24.78 1.10
N VAL A 182 -8.14 23.96 0.28
CA VAL A 182 -7.47 22.94 -0.55
C VAL A 182 -6.55 23.59 -1.59
N ALA A 183 -7.03 24.65 -2.27
CA ALA A 183 -6.25 25.37 -3.26
C ALA A 183 -4.97 25.98 -2.66
N ARG A 184 -5.08 26.63 -1.49
CA ARG A 184 -3.96 27.22 -0.76
C ARG A 184 -2.96 26.16 -0.33
N ALA A 185 -3.41 25.03 0.21
CA ALA A 185 -2.52 23.93 0.60
C ALA A 185 -1.75 23.36 -0.61
N ALA A 186 -2.43 23.10 -1.73
CA ALA A 186 -1.81 22.58 -2.94
C ALA A 186 -0.75 23.54 -3.52
N ARG A 187 -1.02 24.86 -3.53
CA ARG A 187 -0.10 25.90 -4.02
C ARG A 187 1.11 26.13 -3.12
N ALA A 188 0.97 25.91 -1.81
CA ALA A 188 2.08 26.08 -0.87
C ALA A 188 3.24 25.12 -1.15
N THR A 189 2.94 23.99 -1.80
CA THR A 189 3.95 23.02 -2.22
C THR A 189 4.66 23.56 -3.47
N SER A 190 5.98 23.72 -3.41
CA SER A 190 6.83 24.20 -4.53
C SER A 190 7.96 23.21 -4.86
N GLY A 191 8.55 23.36 -6.05
CA GLY A 191 9.64 22.50 -6.56
C GLY A 191 9.19 21.42 -7.53
N SER A 192 10.16 20.67 -8.04
CA SER A 192 9.97 19.49 -8.90
C SER A 192 9.32 18.34 -8.13
N VAL A 193 8.76 17.36 -8.86
CA VAL A 193 8.20 16.13 -8.25
C VAL A 193 9.22 15.45 -7.33
N ALA A 194 10.49 15.37 -7.73
CA ALA A 194 11.53 14.75 -6.93
C ALA A 194 11.84 15.54 -5.64
N GLU A 195 11.94 16.87 -5.72
CA GLU A 195 12.17 17.73 -4.54
C GLU A 195 11.02 17.65 -3.54
N ARG A 196 9.77 17.58 -4.03
CA ARG A 196 8.58 17.41 -3.20
C ARG A 196 8.56 16.05 -2.51
N LEU A 197 8.84 14.97 -3.24
CA LEU A 197 8.92 13.63 -2.66
C LEU A 197 10.07 13.52 -1.66
N GLU A 198 11.23 14.14 -1.90
CA GLU A 198 12.34 14.16 -0.93
C GLU A 198 11.90 14.86 0.36
N ARG A 199 11.20 16.00 0.27
CA ARG A 199 10.65 16.68 1.44
C ARG A 199 9.65 15.79 2.20
N ILE A 200 8.69 15.20 1.51
CA ILE A 200 7.68 14.31 2.12
C ILE A 200 8.35 13.08 2.77
N ALA A 201 9.35 12.49 2.11
CA ALA A 201 10.05 11.32 2.62
C ALA A 201 10.75 11.53 3.97
N PHE A 202 11.11 12.77 4.30
CA PHE A 202 11.86 13.08 5.53
C PHE A 202 11.09 13.95 6.53
N ASP A 203 10.10 14.72 6.08
CA ASP A 203 9.45 15.73 6.92
C ASP A 203 7.95 15.42 7.19
N ASP A 204 7.34 14.47 6.46
CA ASP A 204 5.91 14.15 6.65
C ASP A 204 5.67 13.51 8.03
N PRO A 205 4.61 13.87 8.77
CA PRO A 205 4.34 13.32 10.10
C PRO A 205 3.90 11.84 10.09
N VAL A 206 3.50 11.29 8.94
CA VAL A 206 2.99 9.92 8.83
C VAL A 206 4.07 8.99 8.28
N PRO A 207 4.57 8.00 9.06
CA PRO A 207 5.65 7.12 8.61
C PRO A 207 5.35 6.32 7.33
N GLY A 208 4.08 5.95 7.12
CA GLY A 208 3.67 5.27 5.89
C GLY A 208 3.81 6.16 4.65
N VAL A 209 3.55 7.46 4.78
CA VAL A 209 3.71 8.44 3.71
C VAL A 209 5.19 8.73 3.45
N GLN A 210 6.00 8.84 4.52
CA GLN A 210 7.46 8.97 4.39
C GLN A 210 8.05 7.84 3.53
N ARG A 211 7.72 6.59 3.89
CA ARG A 211 8.14 5.39 3.14
C ARG A 211 7.66 5.42 1.70
N ARG A 212 6.37 5.68 1.47
CA ARG A 212 5.78 5.71 0.13
C ARG A 212 6.45 6.77 -0.76
N ALA A 213 6.69 7.95 -0.22
CA ALA A 213 7.38 9.02 -0.92
C ALA A 213 8.84 8.65 -1.24
N PHE A 214 9.55 8.00 -0.30
CA PHE A 214 10.91 7.51 -0.51
C PHE A 214 10.98 6.48 -1.65
N GLU A 215 10.11 5.47 -1.65
CA GLU A 215 10.05 4.45 -2.71
C GLU A 215 9.80 5.08 -4.09
N LEU A 216 8.83 5.99 -4.18
CA LEU A 216 8.50 6.70 -5.42
C LEU A 216 9.64 7.62 -5.89
N LEU A 217 10.37 8.23 -4.95
CA LEU A 217 11.55 9.03 -5.24
C LEU A 217 12.71 8.19 -5.79
N MET A 218 12.97 7.02 -5.22
CA MET A 218 14.07 6.15 -5.67
C MET A 218 13.91 5.73 -7.13
N SER A 219 12.68 5.57 -7.62
CA SER A 219 12.39 5.27 -9.03
C SER A 219 12.66 6.44 -10.01
N ARG A 220 12.95 7.64 -9.50
CA ARG A 220 13.05 8.89 -10.29
C ARG A 220 14.41 9.52 -10.32
N VAL A 221 15.27 9.13 -9.40
CA VAL A 221 16.62 9.68 -9.29
C VAL A 221 17.59 8.76 -10.00
N ASN A 222 18.69 9.32 -10.52
CA ASN A 222 19.79 8.51 -11.00
C ASN A 222 20.47 7.79 -9.82
N ARG A 223 21.35 6.84 -10.13
CA ARG A 223 22.04 6.03 -9.12
C ARG A 223 22.75 6.87 -8.06
N GLY A 224 23.49 7.92 -8.45
CA GLY A 224 24.19 8.79 -7.50
C GLY A 224 23.24 9.57 -6.58
N GLY A 225 22.09 10.00 -7.11
CA GLY A 225 21.02 10.60 -6.33
C GLY A 225 20.40 9.63 -5.34
N ALA A 226 20.11 8.39 -5.78
CA ALA A 226 19.58 7.33 -4.93
C ALA A 226 20.52 7.03 -3.76
N GLU A 227 21.82 6.84 -4.04
CA GLU A 227 22.82 6.57 -3.00
C GLU A 227 22.92 7.73 -1.99
N ARG A 228 22.93 8.99 -2.45
CA ARG A 228 22.94 10.16 -1.55
C ARG A 228 21.71 10.19 -0.63
N ILE A 229 20.52 9.99 -1.19
CA ILE A 229 19.27 10.05 -0.44
C ILE A 229 19.16 8.87 0.53
N ALA A 230 19.57 7.67 0.11
CA ALA A 230 19.62 6.49 0.97
C ALA A 230 20.60 6.69 2.15
N ARG A 231 21.75 7.33 1.95
CA ARG A 231 22.66 7.65 3.07
C ARG A 231 22.01 8.58 4.09
N ARG A 232 21.31 9.63 3.63
CA ARG A 232 20.52 10.50 4.51
C ARG A 232 19.44 9.72 5.27
N ALA A 233 18.80 8.73 4.64
CA ALA A 233 17.82 7.87 5.29
C ALA A 233 18.40 6.95 6.37
N LEU A 234 19.67 6.52 6.26
CA LEU A 234 20.34 5.82 7.37
C LEU A 234 20.57 6.73 8.58
N GLU A 235 20.82 8.02 8.35
CA GLU A 235 21.13 9.00 9.41
C GLU A 235 19.91 9.37 10.26
N THR A 236 18.69 9.13 9.77
CA THR A 236 17.46 9.42 10.54
C THR A 236 17.31 8.51 11.76
N GLY A 237 17.93 7.32 11.72
CA GLY A 237 17.75 6.29 12.73
C GLY A 237 16.35 5.64 12.73
N ASP A 238 15.49 6.00 11.78
CA ASP A 238 14.18 5.37 11.64
C ASP A 238 14.33 3.95 11.07
N PRO A 239 13.79 2.90 11.74
CA PRO A 239 13.97 1.53 11.29
C PRO A 239 13.41 1.22 9.89
N ALA A 240 12.29 1.83 9.51
CA ALA A 240 11.69 1.60 8.21
C ALA A 240 12.52 2.28 7.10
N MET A 241 12.95 3.51 7.33
CA MET A 241 13.85 4.23 6.42
C MET A 241 15.21 3.54 6.31
N ALA A 242 15.73 2.97 7.40
CA ALA A 242 16.98 2.22 7.39
C ALA A 242 16.90 0.98 6.49
N VAL A 243 15.77 0.26 6.51
CA VAL A 243 15.52 -0.89 5.63
C VAL A 243 15.47 -0.46 4.16
N LEU A 244 14.70 0.58 3.83
CA LEU A 244 14.60 1.09 2.45
C LEU A 244 15.96 1.58 1.93
N ALA A 245 16.72 2.28 2.76
CA ALA A 245 18.07 2.72 2.44
C ALA A 245 19.01 1.53 2.19
N ALA A 246 18.89 0.48 2.99
CA ALA A 246 19.73 -0.71 2.86
C ALA A 246 19.46 -1.48 1.57
N GLU A 247 18.23 -1.48 1.05
CA GLU A 247 17.90 -2.08 -0.25
C GLU A 247 18.62 -1.38 -1.41
N VAL A 248 18.83 -0.07 -1.30
CA VAL A 248 19.54 0.74 -2.29
C VAL A 248 21.05 0.60 -2.15
N LEU A 249 21.59 0.73 -0.93
CA LEU A 249 23.03 0.84 -0.69
C LEU A 249 23.74 -0.51 -0.71
N ARG A 250 23.18 -1.52 -0.03
CA ARG A 250 23.74 -2.87 0.11
C ARG A 250 25.24 -2.91 0.51
N ASP A 251 25.71 -1.89 1.23
CA ASP A 251 27.09 -1.77 1.72
C ASP A 251 27.18 -2.11 3.22
N GLU A 252 28.38 -2.05 3.80
CA GLU A 252 28.62 -2.39 5.21
C GLU A 252 27.88 -1.43 6.17
N ALA A 253 27.66 -0.17 5.77
CA ALA A 253 26.89 0.78 6.58
C ALA A 253 25.40 0.41 6.62
N ALA A 254 24.84 -0.01 5.47
CA ALA A 254 23.50 -0.56 5.40
C ALA A 254 23.35 -1.83 6.27
N VAL A 255 24.30 -2.76 6.21
CA VAL A 255 24.29 -3.97 7.05
C VAL A 255 24.30 -3.62 8.55
N ALA A 256 25.15 -2.68 8.96
CA ALA A 256 25.21 -2.21 10.34
C ALA A 256 23.86 -1.62 10.81
N ALA A 257 23.21 -0.82 9.95
CA ALA A 257 21.89 -0.26 10.24
C ALA A 257 20.81 -1.35 10.39
N LEU A 258 20.81 -2.37 9.52
CA LEU A 258 19.88 -3.50 9.64
C LEU A 258 20.08 -4.29 10.93
N HIS A 259 21.32 -4.53 11.37
CA HIS A 259 21.57 -5.15 12.66
C HIS A 259 21.05 -4.29 13.83
N ALA A 260 21.16 -2.97 13.74
CA ALA A 260 20.57 -2.05 14.72
C ALA A 260 19.04 -2.13 14.73
N VAL A 261 18.40 -2.30 13.57
CA VAL A 261 16.95 -2.56 13.49
C VAL A 261 16.57 -3.85 14.22
N VAL A 262 17.31 -4.94 13.99
CA VAL A 262 17.05 -6.23 14.66
C VAL A 262 17.24 -6.15 16.18
N ALA A 263 18.22 -5.37 16.64
CA ALA A 263 18.48 -5.18 18.07
C ALA A 263 17.48 -4.21 18.76
N SER A 264 16.68 -3.47 18.00
CA SER A 264 15.77 -2.47 18.54
C SER A 264 14.44 -3.07 18.99
N SER A 265 14.12 -2.91 20.27
CA SER A 265 12.81 -3.28 20.82
C SER A 265 11.65 -2.41 20.34
N ARG A 266 11.95 -1.32 19.62
CA ARG A 266 10.97 -0.37 19.08
C ARG A 266 10.80 -0.49 17.57
N ALA A 267 11.51 -1.40 16.91
CA ALA A 267 11.36 -1.59 15.49
C ALA A 267 9.93 -2.06 15.17
N PRO A 268 9.21 -1.42 14.23
CA PRO A 268 7.92 -1.92 13.79
C PRO A 268 8.11 -3.29 13.14
N ASN A 269 7.16 -4.20 13.36
CA ASN A 269 7.24 -5.60 12.92
C ASN A 269 7.60 -5.74 11.44
N GLY A 270 7.01 -4.90 10.57
CA GLY A 270 7.33 -4.91 9.13
C GLY A 270 8.80 -4.57 8.82
N ALA A 271 9.38 -3.58 9.51
CA ALA A 271 10.79 -3.25 9.34
C ALA A 271 11.70 -4.34 9.93
N LEU A 272 11.32 -4.91 11.07
CA LEU A 272 12.06 -6.02 11.69
C LEU A 272 12.07 -7.26 10.81
N ALA A 273 10.92 -7.67 10.27
CA ALA A 273 10.82 -8.82 9.37
C ALA A 273 11.66 -8.60 8.12
N ARG A 274 11.53 -7.42 7.49
CA ARG A 274 12.28 -7.09 6.28
C ARG A 274 13.80 -6.98 6.53
N ALA A 275 14.21 -6.47 7.68
CA ALA A 275 15.62 -6.43 8.06
C ALA A 275 16.23 -7.84 8.19
N LEU A 276 15.52 -8.78 8.82
CA LEU A 276 15.95 -10.18 8.92
C LEU A 276 16.10 -10.84 7.55
N GLU A 277 15.13 -10.61 6.65
CA GLU A 277 15.18 -11.12 5.28
C GLU A 277 16.37 -10.55 4.51
N LEU A 278 16.54 -9.23 4.53
CA LEU A 278 17.59 -8.57 3.77
C LEU A 278 18.99 -8.96 4.28
N LEU A 279 19.18 -9.10 5.60
CA LEU A 279 20.43 -9.60 6.17
C LEU A 279 20.72 -11.05 5.74
N ALA A 280 19.69 -11.90 5.69
CA ALA A 280 19.83 -13.27 5.20
C ALA A 280 20.16 -13.32 3.68
N GLU A 281 19.50 -12.49 2.87
CA GLU A 281 19.76 -12.34 1.43
C GLU A 281 21.17 -11.82 1.14
N LEU A 282 21.70 -10.94 1.99
CA LEU A 282 23.06 -10.40 1.90
C LEU A 282 24.12 -11.37 2.41
N GLY A 283 23.74 -12.53 2.98
CA GLY A 283 24.68 -13.47 3.60
C GLY A 283 25.36 -12.90 4.85
N ARG A 284 24.71 -11.94 5.51
CA ARG A 284 25.16 -11.29 6.75
C ARG A 284 24.12 -11.45 7.86
N PRO A 285 23.62 -12.67 8.16
CA PRO A 285 22.58 -12.82 9.17
C PRO A 285 23.08 -12.39 10.56
N PRO A 286 22.20 -11.92 11.47
CA PRO A 286 22.56 -11.70 12.86
C PRO A 286 23.03 -12.99 13.54
N ALA A 287 23.69 -12.85 14.69
CA ALA A 287 24.02 -14.01 15.52
C ALA A 287 22.73 -14.72 15.99
N GLU A 288 22.78 -16.04 16.09
CA GLU A 288 21.64 -16.89 16.50
C GLU A 288 20.91 -16.39 17.76
N PRO A 289 21.59 -15.97 18.85
CA PRO A 289 20.91 -15.53 20.06
C PRO A 289 20.07 -14.26 19.87
N ALA A 290 20.36 -13.45 18.84
CA ALA A 290 19.57 -12.27 18.51
C ALA A 290 18.29 -12.62 17.73
N VAL A 291 18.31 -13.72 16.96
CA VAL A 291 17.18 -14.13 16.10
C VAL A 291 16.25 -15.11 16.81
N GLN A 292 16.78 -15.98 17.67
CA GLN A 292 16.00 -17.02 18.34
C GLN A 292 14.76 -16.48 19.08
N PRO A 293 14.81 -15.39 19.87
CA PRO A 293 13.63 -14.83 20.52
C PRO A 293 12.55 -14.36 19.53
N LEU A 294 12.94 -13.94 18.33
CA LEU A 294 12.02 -13.45 17.30
C LEU A 294 11.19 -14.58 16.66
N THR A 295 11.60 -15.83 16.85
CA THR A 295 10.78 -17.00 16.46
C THR A 295 9.55 -17.20 17.35
N GLU A 296 9.42 -16.43 18.43
CA GLU A 296 8.29 -16.44 19.36
C GLU A 296 7.50 -15.12 19.34
N ALA A 297 7.82 -14.23 18.38
CA ALA A 297 7.12 -12.97 18.23
C ALA A 297 5.62 -13.19 17.97
N LEU A 298 4.78 -12.30 18.49
CA LEU A 298 3.34 -12.35 18.22
C LEU A 298 3.00 -12.19 16.73
N ASP A 299 3.86 -11.47 16.01
CA ASP A 299 3.70 -11.17 14.60
C ASP A 299 4.19 -12.32 13.73
N GLU A 300 3.29 -12.88 12.93
CA GLU A 300 3.55 -14.02 12.05
C GLU A 300 4.64 -13.71 11.01
N ALA A 301 4.68 -12.49 10.46
CA ALA A 301 5.70 -12.11 9.47
C ALA A 301 7.09 -12.06 10.11
N VAL A 302 7.19 -11.57 11.35
CA VAL A 302 8.44 -11.60 12.13
C VAL A 302 8.86 -13.04 12.42
N ARG A 303 7.96 -13.92 12.89
CA ARG A 303 8.30 -15.34 13.14
C ARG A 303 8.80 -16.04 11.86
N ALA A 304 8.11 -15.83 10.74
CA ALA A 304 8.46 -16.44 9.45
C ALA A 304 9.82 -15.97 8.95
N SER A 305 10.10 -14.67 9.08
CA SER A 305 11.38 -14.07 8.69
C SER A 305 12.52 -14.53 9.61
N ALA A 306 12.26 -14.67 10.91
CA ALA A 306 13.21 -15.22 11.86
C ALA A 306 13.55 -16.68 11.54
N ALA A 307 12.57 -17.51 11.18
CA ALA A 307 12.81 -18.89 10.72
C ALA A 307 13.67 -18.92 9.45
N ARG A 308 13.35 -18.08 8.46
CA ARG A 308 14.18 -17.97 7.23
C ARG A 308 15.60 -17.52 7.54
N CYS A 309 15.77 -16.59 8.49
CA CYS A 309 17.06 -16.08 8.92
C CYS A 309 17.88 -17.13 9.68
N LEU A 310 17.26 -17.93 10.56
CA LEU A 310 17.90 -19.09 11.19
C LEU A 310 18.40 -20.10 10.16
N GLY A 311 17.66 -20.28 9.05
CA GLY A 311 18.12 -21.09 7.92
C GLY A 311 19.38 -20.54 7.24
N ALA A 312 19.58 -19.22 7.23
CA ALA A 312 20.80 -18.60 6.71
C ALA A 312 21.97 -18.67 7.71
N ILE A 313 21.68 -18.64 9.01
CA ILE A 313 22.67 -18.84 10.08
C ILE A 313 23.18 -20.28 10.07
N GLY A 314 22.26 -21.25 9.99
CA GLY A 314 22.57 -22.67 10.06
C GLY A 314 23.11 -23.11 11.43
N GLY A 315 23.73 -24.29 11.46
CA GLY A 315 24.22 -24.90 12.70
C GLY A 315 23.16 -25.68 13.48
N ALA A 316 23.63 -26.46 14.46
CA ALA A 316 22.80 -27.43 15.16
C ALA A 316 21.66 -26.77 15.97
N ALA A 317 21.92 -25.64 16.62
CA ALA A 317 20.92 -24.97 17.44
C ALA A 317 19.84 -24.27 16.59
N ALA A 318 20.22 -23.61 15.49
CA ALA A 318 19.25 -23.12 14.50
C ALA A 318 18.39 -24.26 13.92
N GLN A 319 19.00 -25.39 13.54
CA GLN A 319 18.26 -26.55 13.04
C GLN A 319 17.28 -27.11 14.08
N ALA A 320 17.70 -27.24 15.35
CA ALA A 320 16.83 -27.69 16.43
C ALA A 320 15.61 -26.79 16.57
N ARG A 321 15.81 -25.46 16.57
CA ARG A 321 14.70 -24.52 16.65
C ARG A 321 13.78 -24.60 15.42
N LEU A 322 14.33 -24.75 14.22
CA LEU A 322 13.53 -24.91 13.00
C LEU A 322 12.69 -26.20 13.02
N VAL A 323 13.20 -27.29 13.59
CA VAL A 323 12.44 -28.54 13.74
C VAL A 323 11.22 -28.34 14.64
N GLU A 324 11.33 -27.55 15.71
CA GLU A 324 10.20 -27.20 16.57
C GLU A 324 9.13 -26.40 15.80
N LEU A 325 9.57 -25.42 14.99
CA LEU A 325 8.69 -24.56 14.19
C LEU A 325 7.92 -25.30 13.08
N LEU A 326 8.33 -26.52 12.69
CA LEU A 326 7.57 -27.35 11.75
C LEU A 326 6.15 -27.70 12.24
N GLY A 327 5.93 -27.64 13.56
CA GLY A 327 4.63 -27.91 14.19
C GLY A 327 3.76 -26.68 14.42
N ASP A 328 4.25 -25.49 14.08
CA ASP A 328 3.56 -24.23 14.25
C ASP A 328 2.53 -23.98 13.13
N GLU A 329 1.98 -22.78 13.05
CA GLU A 329 1.06 -22.33 12.00
C GLU A 329 1.59 -22.63 10.59
N PRO A 330 0.70 -22.88 9.61
CA PRO A 330 1.09 -23.38 8.29
C PRO A 330 2.18 -22.58 7.60
N THR A 331 2.14 -21.26 7.70
CA THR A 331 3.11 -20.32 7.10
C THR A 331 4.49 -20.42 7.75
N ILE A 332 4.54 -20.54 9.08
CA ILE A 332 5.78 -20.69 9.83
C ILE A 332 6.39 -22.08 9.60
N GLY A 333 5.56 -23.12 9.59
CA GLY A 333 5.99 -24.47 9.28
C GLY A 333 6.60 -24.57 7.87
N VAL A 334 6.00 -23.89 6.88
CA VAL A 334 6.57 -23.81 5.52
C VAL A 334 7.92 -23.10 5.53
N ALA A 335 8.03 -21.94 6.19
CA ALA A 335 9.28 -21.21 6.30
C ALA A 335 10.38 -22.04 6.99
N ALA A 336 10.02 -22.80 8.03
CA ALA A 336 10.92 -23.70 8.73
C ALA A 336 11.37 -24.88 7.86
N ALA A 337 10.44 -25.50 7.12
CA ALA A 337 10.77 -26.58 6.18
C ALA A 337 11.71 -26.09 5.07
N ASP A 338 11.45 -24.92 4.49
CA ASP A 338 12.32 -24.33 3.45
C ASP A 338 13.70 -23.94 4.01
N ALA A 339 13.76 -23.45 5.25
CA ALA A 339 15.02 -23.17 5.95
C ALA A 339 15.84 -24.44 6.20
N LEU A 340 15.23 -25.50 6.73
CA LEU A 340 15.86 -26.82 6.89
C LEU A 340 16.27 -27.42 5.54
N GLY A 341 15.48 -27.18 4.49
CA GLY A 341 15.86 -27.55 3.13
C GLY A 341 17.19 -26.95 2.71
N ARG A 342 17.54 -25.75 3.18
CA ARG A 342 18.82 -25.07 2.87
C ARG A 342 19.96 -25.46 3.82
N CYS A 343 19.73 -25.52 5.12
CA CYS A 343 20.79 -25.70 6.13
C CYS A 343 20.76 -27.04 6.87
N GLY A 344 19.71 -27.83 6.72
CA GLY A 344 19.50 -29.08 7.44
C GLY A 344 20.44 -30.20 7.02
N ASP A 345 20.68 -31.11 7.96
CA ASP A 345 21.45 -32.33 7.77
C ASP A 345 20.53 -33.57 7.75
N LEU A 346 21.12 -34.77 7.68
CA LEU A 346 20.37 -36.02 7.66
C LEU A 346 19.51 -36.24 8.93
N ALA A 347 19.87 -35.66 10.08
CA ALA A 347 19.08 -35.78 11.31
C ALA A 347 17.74 -35.04 11.21
N THR A 348 17.66 -34.01 10.36
CA THR A 348 16.42 -33.24 10.15
C THR A 348 15.42 -33.93 9.20
N VAL A 349 15.82 -35.00 8.51
CA VAL A 349 14.99 -35.71 7.53
C VAL A 349 13.78 -36.38 8.18
N GLU A 350 13.95 -37.03 9.33
CA GLU A 350 12.86 -37.74 10.02
C GLU A 350 11.76 -36.77 10.51
N PRO A 351 12.09 -35.65 11.20
CA PRO A 351 11.10 -34.62 11.52
C PRO A 351 10.36 -34.06 10.29
N LEU A 352 11.07 -33.82 9.17
CA LEU A 352 10.45 -33.36 7.93
C LEU A 352 9.52 -34.43 7.32
N LEU A 353 9.92 -35.70 7.36
CA LEU A 353 9.13 -36.80 6.83
C LEU A 353 7.80 -36.94 7.58
N ALA A 354 7.78 -36.70 8.89
CA ALA A 354 6.55 -36.67 9.67
C ALA A 354 5.56 -35.62 9.16
N ARG A 355 6.04 -34.49 8.64
CA ARG A 355 5.21 -33.40 8.08
C ARG A 355 4.73 -33.63 6.65
N THR A 356 5.25 -34.65 5.96
CA THR A 356 4.74 -35.06 4.64
C THR A 356 3.52 -36.00 4.73
N LYS A 357 3.27 -36.58 5.90
CA LYS A 357 2.24 -37.61 6.15
C LYS A 357 1.00 -37.01 6.84
N GLY A 358 -0.11 -37.73 6.79
CA GLY A 358 -1.36 -37.37 7.49
C GLY A 358 -2.37 -36.59 6.66
N VAL A 359 -3.63 -36.61 7.11
CA VAL A 359 -4.76 -35.92 6.45
C VAL A 359 -4.83 -34.44 6.85
N PHE A 360 -4.41 -34.12 8.07
CA PHE A 360 -4.45 -32.77 8.65
C PHE A 360 -3.06 -32.12 8.55
N GLY A 361 -2.94 -31.14 7.64
CA GLY A 361 -1.72 -30.38 7.38
C GLY A 361 -1.82 -29.68 6.02
N SER A 362 -1.37 -28.43 5.91
CA SER A 362 -1.49 -27.67 4.66
C SER A 362 -0.76 -28.40 3.53
N SER A 363 -1.34 -28.37 2.32
CA SER A 363 -0.72 -28.94 1.13
C SER A 363 0.65 -28.30 0.86
N GLU A 364 0.79 -27.02 1.20
CA GLU A 364 2.03 -26.26 1.10
C GLU A 364 3.12 -26.79 2.01
N LEU A 365 2.83 -27.05 3.30
CA LEU A 365 3.80 -27.61 4.24
C LEU A 365 4.28 -28.99 3.79
N LYS A 366 3.37 -29.85 3.33
CA LYS A 366 3.74 -31.18 2.80
C LYS A 366 4.69 -31.07 1.61
N ARG A 367 4.42 -30.13 0.70
CA ARG A 367 5.26 -29.86 -0.47
C ARG A 367 6.63 -29.31 -0.06
N ALA A 368 6.67 -28.34 0.85
CA ALA A 368 7.90 -27.73 1.38
C ALA A 368 8.77 -28.77 2.08
N ALA A 369 8.19 -29.59 2.97
CA ALA A 369 8.90 -30.66 3.66
C ALA A 369 9.45 -31.71 2.67
N GLY A 370 8.66 -32.11 1.67
CA GLY A 370 9.13 -33.02 0.62
C GLY A 370 10.27 -32.44 -0.23
N ALA A 371 10.22 -31.14 -0.54
CA ALA A 371 11.30 -30.44 -1.24
C ALA A 371 12.56 -30.34 -0.38
N ALA A 372 12.41 -30.04 0.91
CA ALA A 372 13.50 -29.95 1.87
C ALA A 372 14.26 -31.28 2.01
N ILE A 373 13.54 -32.40 2.13
CA ILE A 373 14.15 -33.74 2.18
C ILE A 373 14.98 -34.01 0.93
N LYS A 374 14.45 -33.73 -0.26
CA LYS A 374 15.19 -33.88 -1.53
C LYS A 374 16.44 -33.02 -1.55
N ALA A 375 16.34 -31.76 -1.10
CA ALA A 375 17.47 -30.84 -1.06
C ALA A 375 18.58 -31.33 -0.11
N ILE A 376 18.21 -31.83 1.08
CA ILE A 376 19.15 -32.41 2.05
C ILE A 376 19.83 -33.65 1.48
N GLN A 377 19.05 -34.58 0.92
CA GLN A 377 19.58 -35.81 0.32
C GLN A 377 20.51 -35.55 -0.86
N ALA A 378 20.17 -34.57 -1.72
CA ALA A 378 21.02 -34.16 -2.83
C ALA A 378 22.38 -33.63 -2.37
N ARG A 379 22.42 -32.90 -1.23
CA ARG A 379 23.68 -32.46 -0.62
C ARG A 379 24.47 -33.60 0.03
N GLY A 380 23.77 -34.51 0.73
CA GLY A 380 24.40 -35.65 1.43
C GLY A 380 24.91 -36.75 0.50
N ALA A 381 24.31 -36.95 -0.67
CA ALA A 381 24.75 -37.96 -1.65
C ALA A 381 26.11 -37.61 -2.29
N GLY A 382 26.49 -36.33 -2.33
CA GLY A 382 27.78 -35.88 -2.87
C GLY A 382 28.99 -36.17 -1.97
N SER A 383 28.79 -36.40 -0.67
CA SER A 383 29.89 -36.69 0.27
C SER A 383 30.20 -38.18 0.43
N ALA A 384 29.32 -39.08 -0.05
CA ALA A 384 29.51 -40.53 0.02
C ALA A 384 30.24 -41.13 -1.22
N GLY A 385 30.67 -40.29 -2.16
CA GLY A 385 31.31 -40.67 -3.43
C GLY A 385 32.81 -41.03 -3.37
N GLN A 386 33.39 -41.27 -2.19
CA GLN A 386 34.75 -41.84 -2.04
C GLN A 386 34.74 -43.33 -1.67
N LEU A 387 33.65 -44.04 -1.93
CA LEU A 387 33.65 -45.51 -1.87
C LEU A 387 34.28 -46.04 -3.17
N SER A 388 35.60 -46.22 -3.10
CA SER A 388 36.41 -47.02 -4.01
C SER A 388 35.74 -48.38 -4.22
N LEU A 389 35.08 -48.56 -5.36
CA LEU A 389 34.76 -49.88 -5.90
C LEU A 389 36.07 -50.58 -6.24
N VAL A 390 36.59 -51.37 -5.30
CA VAL A 390 37.49 -52.46 -5.65
C VAL A 390 36.59 -53.52 -6.28
N GLU A 391 36.62 -53.61 -7.61
CA GLU A 391 36.03 -54.72 -8.35
C GLU A 391 36.73 -56.01 -7.93
N HIS A 392 36.00 -56.88 -7.25
CA HIS A 392 36.42 -58.25 -6.99
C HIS A 392 35.78 -59.11 -8.08
N ASP A 393 36.50 -59.34 -9.18
CA ASP A 393 36.13 -60.32 -10.20
C ASP A 393 36.24 -61.73 -9.59
N GLY A 394 35.10 -62.30 -9.22
CA GLY A 394 34.95 -63.67 -8.76
C GLY A 394 33.83 -64.36 -9.53
N GLY A 395 34.15 -64.88 -10.71
CA GLY A 395 33.27 -65.78 -11.48
C GLY A 395 33.13 -67.13 -10.77
N GLY A 396 32.01 -67.33 -10.07
CA GLY A 396 31.60 -68.63 -9.52
C GLY A 396 30.70 -69.38 -10.51
N GLY A 397 31.29 -70.23 -11.35
CA GLY A 397 30.58 -71.19 -12.18
C GLY A 397 30.45 -72.55 -11.48
N LEU A 398 29.22 -73.08 -11.42
CA LEU A 398 28.92 -74.44 -10.96
C LEU A 398 29.37 -75.47 -12.01
N ALA A 399 30.18 -76.45 -11.61
CA ALA A 399 30.45 -77.65 -12.37
C ALA A 399 30.25 -78.89 -11.49
N LEU A 400 29.33 -79.76 -11.92
CA LEU A 400 29.12 -81.11 -11.41
C LEU A 400 30.14 -82.04 -12.04
N VAL A 401 30.95 -82.75 -11.24
CA VAL A 401 31.67 -83.96 -11.67
C VAL A 401 31.62 -84.99 -10.55
N ALA A 402 31.42 -86.24 -10.98
CA ALA A 402 31.04 -87.43 -10.25
C ALA A 402 32.13 -88.05 -9.35
N GLU A 403 31.65 -88.97 -8.50
CA GLU A 403 32.32 -89.96 -7.65
C GLU A 403 33.64 -90.54 -8.17
N GLY A 404 34.56 -90.81 -7.23
CA GLY A 404 35.75 -91.63 -7.44
C GLY A 404 36.69 -91.66 -6.24
N ASP A 405 36.37 -92.55 -5.30
CA ASP A 405 37.14 -93.20 -4.21
C ASP A 405 38.33 -92.55 -3.47
N PRO A 406 38.50 -92.88 -2.16
CA PRO A 406 39.56 -92.34 -1.31
C PRO A 406 40.74 -93.31 -1.19
N GLU A 407 41.99 -92.86 -1.37
CA GLU A 407 43.10 -93.56 -0.72
C GLU A 407 44.34 -92.70 -0.46
N VAL A 408 44.74 -92.77 0.82
CA VAL A 408 46.11 -92.92 1.34
C VAL A 408 46.95 -91.65 1.58
N VAL A 409 47.04 -91.39 2.88
CA VAL A 409 47.99 -90.58 3.66
C VAL A 409 49.41 -91.19 3.55
N PRO A 410 50.49 -90.42 3.76
CA PRO A 410 51.09 -90.39 5.12
C PRO A 410 51.22 -88.98 5.71
#